data_AF-A0A955KV76-F1
#
_entry.id   AF-A0A955KV76-F1
#
_cell.length_a   1.000
_cell.length_b   1.000
_cell.length_c   1.000
_cell.angle_alpha   90.00
_cell.angle_beta   90.00
_cell.angle_gamma   90.00
#
_symmetry.space_group_name_H-M   'P 1'
#
loop_
_entity.id
_entity.type
_entity.pdbx_description
1 polymer ?
#
loop_
_entity_poly.entity_id
_entity_poly.type
_entity_poly.pdbx_seq_one_letter_code
_entity_poly.pdbx_strand_id
1 'polypeptide(L)'
;MFEIFTNTNYLLGFFNNVAFLILLGLSLNIIMGYVGYLNLGHVGFWAIGSYTYTILLMQGHDFFVCLFAGAIAAAIAGLILGLPTLKL
;
A
#
# COMPACT_ATOMS: atom_id res chain seq x y z
N MET A 1 -23.93 14.56 15.90
CA MET A 1 -24.37 13.25 15.35
C MET A 1 -24.94 13.35 13.93
N PHE A 2 -25.46 14.51 13.49
CA PHE A 2 -26.02 14.69 12.12
C PHE A 2 -25.01 15.23 11.08
N GLU A 3 -23.87 15.79 11.50
CA GLU A 3 -22.85 16.35 10.58
C GLU A 3 -21.95 15.30 9.90
N ILE A 4 -22.02 14.04 10.32
CA ILE A 4 -21.24 12.93 9.73
C ILE A 4 -21.74 12.59 8.31
N PHE A 5 -23.01 12.84 8.01
CA PHE A 5 -23.64 12.49 6.74
C PHE A 5 -23.57 13.62 5.68
N THR A 6 -23.29 14.87 6.06
CA THR A 6 -23.30 16.01 5.13
C THR A 6 -21.93 16.26 4.49
N ASN A 7 -20.84 15.76 5.08
CA ASN A 7 -19.50 15.97 4.55
C ASN A 7 -19.05 14.80 3.66
N THR A 8 -19.37 14.90 2.37
CA THR A 8 -19.05 13.89 1.34
C THR A 8 -17.58 13.45 1.37
N ASN A 9 -16.65 14.37 1.70
CA ASN A 9 -15.22 14.08 1.78
C ASN A 9 -14.86 13.14 2.94
N TYR A 10 -15.58 13.21 4.06
CA TYR A 10 -15.33 12.37 5.23
C TYR A 10 -15.80 10.93 4.99
N LEU A 11 -16.99 10.77 4.41
CA LEU A 11 -17.49 9.46 3.97
C LEU A 11 -16.56 8.84 2.93
N LEU A 12 -16.12 9.60 1.92
CA LEU A 12 -15.17 9.12 0.91
C LEU A 12 -13.83 8.68 1.52
N GLY A 13 -13.25 9.46 2.42
CA GLY A 13 -12.00 9.11 3.10
C GLY A 13 -12.13 7.86 3.98
N PHE A 14 -13.26 7.70 4.66
CA PHE A 14 -13.58 6.53 5.46
C PHE A 14 -13.75 5.28 4.59
N PHE A 15 -14.58 5.35 3.54
CA PHE A 15 -14.77 4.24 2.60
C PHE A 15 -13.47 3.84 1.92
N ASN A 16 -12.62 4.80 1.53
CA ASN A 16 -11.32 4.52 0.94
C ASN A 16 -10.41 3.75 1.91
N ASN A 17 -10.31 4.18 3.17
CA ASN A 17 -9.52 3.48 4.18
C ASN A 17 -10.05 2.07 4.45
N VAL A 18 -11.37 1.91 4.58
CA VAL A 18 -11.98 0.59 4.83
C VAL A 18 -11.76 -0.35 3.64
N ALA A 19 -12.03 0.10 2.41
CA ALA A 19 -11.82 -0.68 1.20
C ALA A 19 -10.36 -1.14 1.08
N PHE A 20 -9.44 -0.27 1.42
CA PHE A 20 -8.01 -0.55 1.39
C PHE A 20 -7.57 -1.59 2.43
N LEU A 21 -8.05 -1.48 3.67
CA LEU A 21 -7.79 -2.48 4.72
C LEU A 21 -8.39 -3.85 4.36
N ILE A 22 -9.56 -3.88 3.73
CA ILE A 22 -10.17 -5.12 3.22
C ILE A 22 -9.29 -5.74 2.13
N LEU A 23 -8.84 -4.95 1.16
CA LEU A 23 -7.99 -5.44 0.07
C LEU A 23 -6.66 -6.02 0.58
N LEU A 24 -6.05 -5.34 1.55
CA LEU A 24 -4.80 -5.73 2.17
C LEU A 24 -4.97 -6.99 3.02
N GLY A 25 -6.05 -7.05 3.81
CA GLY A 25 -6.42 -8.24 4.58
C GLY A 25 -6.75 -9.44 3.69
N LEU A 26 -7.45 -9.24 2.58
CA LEU A 26 -7.77 -10.28 1.60
C LEU A 26 -6.50 -10.83 0.95
N SER A 27 -5.61 -9.95 0.49
CA SER A 27 -4.32 -10.33 -0.07
C SER A 27 -3.50 -11.16 0.91
N LEU A 28 -3.43 -10.74 2.18
CA LEU A 28 -2.75 -11.49 3.23
C LEU A 28 -3.45 -12.83 3.54
N ASN A 29 -4.79 -12.86 3.53
CA ASN A 29 -5.57 -14.06 3.76
C ASN A 29 -5.32 -15.12 2.68
N ILE A 30 -5.17 -14.71 1.42
CA ILE A 30 -4.80 -15.60 0.32
C ILE A 30 -3.39 -16.18 0.56
N ILE A 31 -2.40 -15.33 0.90
CA ILE A 31 -1.02 -15.79 1.13
C ILE A 31 -0.97 -16.76 2.32
N MET A 32 -1.58 -16.39 3.44
CA MET A 32 -1.59 -17.20 4.65
C MET A 32 -2.42 -18.49 4.49
N GLY A 33 -3.56 -18.40 3.79
CA GLY A 33 -4.48 -19.51 3.59
C GLY A 33 -3.96 -20.58 2.63
N TYR A 34 -3.23 -20.19 1.58
CA TYR A 34 -2.71 -21.13 0.59
C TYR A 34 -1.25 -21.57 0.83
N VAL A 35 -0.41 -20.71 1.42
CA VAL A 35 1.04 -20.98 1.62
C VAL A 35 1.36 -21.36 3.07
N GLY A 36 0.49 -21.05 4.04
CA GLY A 36 0.64 -21.43 5.44
C GLY A 36 1.67 -20.62 6.24
N TYR A 37 2.29 -19.59 5.65
CA TYR A 37 3.28 -18.73 6.31
C TYR A 37 2.90 -17.25 6.23
N LEU A 38 3.25 -16.49 7.28
CA LEU A 38 2.99 -15.06 7.36
C LEU A 38 4.11 -14.29 6.63
N ASN A 39 3.77 -13.66 5.50
CA ASN A 39 4.70 -12.83 4.74
C ASN A 39 4.69 -11.38 5.25
N LEU A 40 5.58 -11.05 6.19
CA LEU A 40 5.75 -9.68 6.72
C LEU A 40 6.23 -8.68 5.66
N GLY A 41 6.93 -9.15 4.62
CA GLY A 41 7.37 -8.32 3.50
C GLY A 41 6.21 -7.73 2.69
N HIS A 42 5.06 -8.41 2.67
CA HIS A 42 3.87 -7.95 1.95
C HIS A 42 3.41 -6.56 2.42
N VAL A 43 3.28 -6.39 3.74
CA VAL A 43 2.88 -5.09 4.34
C VAL A 43 4.01 -4.07 4.21
N GLY A 44 5.28 -4.50 4.31
CA GLY A 44 6.44 -3.63 4.16
C GLY A 44 6.54 -2.98 2.79
N PHE A 45 6.48 -3.77 1.70
CA PHE A 45 6.55 -3.25 0.34
C PHE A 45 5.35 -2.37 -0.02
N TRP A 46 4.18 -2.76 0.46
CA TRP A 46 2.97 -1.98 0.30
C TRP A 46 3.08 -0.58 0.98
N ALA A 47 3.61 -0.52 2.20
CA ALA A 47 3.81 0.75 2.92
C ALA A 47 4.79 1.68 2.20
N ILE A 48 5.91 1.13 1.69
CA ILE A 48 6.93 1.91 0.96
C ILE A 48 6.34 2.52 -0.31
N GLY A 49 5.68 1.70 -1.15
CA GLY A 49 5.11 2.18 -2.41
C GLY A 49 4.00 3.22 -2.22
N SER A 50 3.09 3.00 -1.26
CA SER A 50 1.98 3.94 -1.00
C SER A 50 2.45 5.26 -0.38
N TYR A 51 3.47 5.22 0.49
CA TYR A 51 4.04 6.42 1.08
C TYR A 51 4.74 7.29 0.03
N THR A 52 5.56 6.68 -0.84
CA THR A 52 6.18 7.39 -1.97
C THR A 52 5.12 7.98 -2.90
N TYR A 53 4.11 7.18 -3.28
CA TYR A 53 3.00 7.65 -4.12
C TYR A 53 2.29 8.87 -3.50
N THR A 54 1.98 8.82 -2.20
CA THR A 54 1.23 9.89 -1.51
C THR A 54 2.02 11.18 -1.43
N ILE A 55 3.33 11.12 -1.17
CA ILE A 55 4.19 12.32 -1.12
C ILE A 55 4.26 13.00 -2.48
N LEU A 56 4.48 12.24 -3.57
CA LEU A 56 4.55 12.83 -4.91
C LEU A 56 3.19 13.38 -5.34
N LEU A 57 2.09 12.73 -4.96
CA LEU A 57 0.75 13.22 -5.22
C LEU A 57 0.49 14.55 -4.48
N MET A 58 0.93 14.67 -3.22
CA MET A 58 0.85 15.93 -2.45
C MET A 58 1.71 17.05 -3.04
N GLN A 59 2.79 16.71 -3.75
CA GLN A 59 3.64 17.66 -4.47
C GLN A 59 3.04 18.11 -5.82
N GLY A 60 1.90 17.56 -6.23
CA GLY A 60 1.20 17.95 -7.45
C GLY A 60 1.70 17.26 -8.73
N HIS A 61 2.43 16.14 -8.60
CA HIS A 61 2.82 15.35 -9.76
C HIS A 61 1.64 14.56 -10.36
N ASP A 62 1.75 14.25 -11.66
CA ASP A 62 0.74 13.46 -12.38
C ASP A 62 0.63 12.04 -11.80
N PHE A 63 -0.58 11.48 -11.85
CA PHE A 63 -0.92 10.15 -11.34
C PHE A 63 0.06 9.07 -11.83
N PHE A 64 0.39 9.09 -13.12
CA PHE A 64 1.29 8.10 -13.71
C PHE A 64 2.72 8.23 -13.18
N VAL A 65 3.20 9.45 -12.95
CA VAL A 65 4.53 9.70 -12.40
C VAL A 65 4.60 9.19 -10.96
N CYS A 66 3.58 9.48 -10.15
CA CYS A 66 3.46 8.98 -8.78
C CYS A 66 3.44 7.44 -8.74
N LEU A 67 2.70 6.81 -9.67
CA LEU A 67 2.59 5.36 -9.76
C LEU A 67 3.93 4.69 -10.08
N PHE A 68 4.64 5.16 -11.11
CA PHE A 68 5.95 4.61 -11.47
C PHE A 68 7.00 4.88 -10.38
N ALA A 69 7.00 6.07 -9.78
CA ALA A 69 7.91 6.39 -8.69
C ALA A 69 7.71 5.48 -7.47
N GLY A 70 6.45 5.23 -7.08
CA GLY A 70 6.12 4.30 -6.00
C GLY A 70 6.54 2.86 -6.31
N ALA A 71 6.33 2.41 -7.56
CA ALA A 71 6.76 1.09 -8.01
C ALA A 71 8.28 0.94 -7.99
N ILE A 72 9.03 1.95 -8.44
CA ILE A 72 10.49 1.97 -8.41
C ILE A 72 11.01 1.97 -6.97
N ALA A 73 10.43 2.77 -6.08
CA ALA A 73 10.82 2.80 -4.67
C ALA A 73 10.61 1.43 -3.99
N ALA A 74 9.45 0.80 -4.24
CA ALA A 74 9.19 -0.55 -3.75
C ALA A 74 10.14 -1.59 -4.35
N ALA A 75 10.47 -1.49 -5.64
CA ALA A 75 11.43 -2.38 -6.31
C ALA A 75 12.85 -2.23 -5.75
N ILE A 76 13.31 -1.01 -5.49
CA ILE A 76 14.63 -0.75 -4.88
C ILE A 76 14.68 -1.32 -3.46
N ALA A 77 13.65 -1.09 -2.64
CA ALA A 77 13.55 -1.67 -1.32
C ALA A 77 13.52 -3.21 -1.38
N GLY A 78 12.80 -3.78 -2.35
CA GLY A 78 12.76 -5.21 -2.60
C GLY A 78 14.11 -5.79 -3.04
N LEU A 79 14.87 -5.04 -3.83
CA LEU A 79 16.20 -5.46 -4.29
C LEU A 79 17.21 -5.43 -3.13
N ILE A 80 17.19 -4.38 -2.31
CA ILE A 80 18.04 -4.27 -1.11
C ILE A 80 17.74 -5.38 -0.11
N LEU A 81 16.45 -5.70 0.10
CA LEU A 81 16.04 -6.75 1.04
C LEU A 81 16.13 -8.17 0.45
N GLY A 82 16.03 -8.33 -0.86
CA GLY A 82 16.12 -9.62 -1.54
C GLY A 82 17.57 -10.08 -1.79
N LEU A 83 18.51 -9.15 -1.99
CA LEU A 83 19.94 -9.46 -2.11
C LEU A 83 20.52 -10.26 -0.93
N PRO A 84 20.22 -9.96 0.36
CA PRO A 84 20.67 -10.79 1.47
C PRO A 84 19.93 -12.13 1.55
N THR A 85 18.67 -12.22 1.07
CA THR A 85 17.91 -13.49 1.06
C THR A 85 18.46 -14.48 0.04
N LEU A 86 18.99 -14.01 -1.10
CA LEU A 86 19.60 -14.87 -2.12
C LEU A 86 20.96 -15.44 -1.70
N LYS A 87 21.54 -14.94 -0.61
CA LYS A 87 22.80 -15.43 -0.02
C LYS A 87 22.60 -16.51 1.05
N LEU A 88 21.36 -16.91 1.32
CA LEU A 88 21.00 -18.11 2.08
C LEU A 88 20.60 -19.24 1.13
#